data_AF-A0A452SIC7-F1
#
_entry.id   AF-A0A452SIC7-F1
#
_cell.length_a   1.000
_cell.length_b   1.000
_cell.length_c   1.000
_cell.angle_alpha   90.00
_cell.angle_beta   90.00
_cell.angle_gamma   90.00
#
_symmetry.space_group_name_H-M   'P 1'
#
loop_
_entity.id
_entity.type
_entity.pdbx_description
1 polymer ?
#
loop_
_entity_poly.entity_id
_entity_poly.type
_entity_poly.pdbx_seq_one_letter_code
_entity_poly.pdbx_strand_id
1 'polypeptide(L)'
;MEFHESGLLRFKQVSDMGVIHPLYKSTVGGRRNENLVITGNNQPIVFQQGTTKLSVEKNKTSITSDIGMQFFDPRTQNILFSTDYETHEFHLPSGVKSLNVQKASTERITSNATSDLNIKVDGRAIVRGNEGVFIMGKTIEFHMGGNMELKAENSIILNGTVMVSTTRLPSSSSGDQFGTGDWVRYKLCMCADGTLFKVQVTGRNMGCQISDNPCGNTH
;
A
#
# COMPACT_ATOMS: atom_id res chain seq x y z
N MET A 1 -37.22 -10.92 44.52
CA MET A 1 -35.84 -10.58 44.92
C MET A 1 -35.59 -11.23 46.29
N GLU A 2 -34.36 -11.62 46.58
CA GLU A 2 -33.97 -12.25 47.85
C GLU A 2 -32.56 -11.76 48.21
N PHE A 3 -32.40 -11.30 49.45
CA PHE A 3 -31.09 -10.98 50.02
C PHE A 3 -30.63 -12.17 50.87
N HIS A 4 -29.46 -12.70 50.55
CA HIS A 4 -28.78 -13.68 51.39
C HIS A 4 -27.90 -12.97 52.41
N GLU A 5 -27.75 -13.57 53.59
CA GLU A 5 -26.85 -13.09 54.66
C GLU A 5 -25.39 -12.99 54.20
N SER A 6 -25.00 -13.73 53.17
CA SER A 6 -23.69 -13.64 52.52
C SER A 6 -23.46 -12.35 51.70
N GLY A 7 -24.44 -11.43 51.67
CA GLY A 7 -24.41 -10.21 50.85
C GLY A 7 -24.79 -10.44 49.38
N LEU A 8 -25.30 -11.63 49.04
CA LEU A 8 -25.73 -11.95 47.68
C LEU A 8 -27.17 -11.47 47.43
N LEU A 9 -27.34 -10.67 46.38
CA LEU A 9 -28.66 -10.25 45.88
C LEU A 9 -29.11 -11.19 44.76
N ARG A 10 -30.20 -11.92 45.00
CA ARG A 10 -30.76 -12.87 44.04
C ARG A 10 -32.07 -12.37 43.44
N PHE A 11 -32.11 -12.37 42.12
CA PHE A 11 -33.33 -12.15 41.35
C PHE A 11 -33.95 -13.52 41.02
N LYS A 12 -35.18 -13.76 41.51
CA LYS A 12 -35.92 -15.02 41.29
C LYS A 12 -36.72 -15.00 39.97
N GLN A 13 -36.81 -13.84 39.33
CA GLN A 13 -37.56 -13.58 38.09
C GLN A 13 -36.74 -12.66 37.18
N VAL A 14 -37.12 -12.56 35.91
CA VAL A 14 -36.58 -11.57 34.98
C VAL A 14 -36.68 -10.18 35.60
N SER A 15 -35.59 -9.44 35.59
CA SER A 15 -35.49 -8.13 36.24
C SER A 15 -34.76 -7.17 35.32
N ASP A 16 -35.32 -5.97 35.15
CA ASP A 16 -34.69 -4.87 34.43
C ASP A 16 -33.85 -4.05 35.43
N MET A 17 -32.54 -4.00 35.20
CA MET A 17 -31.58 -3.39 36.13
C MET A 17 -30.95 -2.10 35.58
N GLY A 18 -31.24 -1.69 34.34
CA GLY A 18 -30.61 -0.53 33.72
C GLY A 18 -29.08 -0.64 33.69
N VAL A 19 -28.41 -0.07 34.72
CA VAL A 19 -26.95 -0.07 34.88
C VAL A 19 -26.55 -0.79 36.17
N ILE A 20 -25.60 -1.73 36.06
CA ILE A 20 -25.03 -2.45 37.20
C ILE A 20 -23.61 -1.95 37.43
N HIS A 21 -23.33 -1.39 38.61
CA HIS A 21 -22.00 -0.95 39.02
C HIS A 21 -21.43 -1.91 40.09
N PRO A 22 -20.74 -2.99 39.69
CA PRO A 22 -20.06 -3.85 40.65
C PRO A 22 -18.95 -3.04 41.34
N LEU A 23 -19.04 -2.90 42.67
CA LEU A 23 -18.01 -2.26 43.49
C LEU A 23 -16.82 -3.20 43.70
N TYR A 24 -15.76 -2.74 44.37
CA TYR A 24 -14.52 -3.49 44.59
C TYR A 24 -14.77 -4.97 44.98
N LYS A 25 -14.22 -5.90 44.19
CA LYS A 25 -14.38 -7.36 44.34
C LYS A 25 -15.81 -7.91 44.25
N SER A 26 -16.77 -7.13 43.77
CA SER A 26 -18.12 -7.61 43.47
C SER A 26 -18.15 -8.40 42.16
N THR A 27 -19.03 -9.41 42.09
CA THR A 27 -19.19 -10.24 40.90
C THR A 27 -20.65 -10.20 40.44
N VAL A 28 -20.83 -10.27 39.12
CA VAL A 28 -22.14 -10.48 38.49
C VAL A 28 -22.06 -11.85 37.82
N GLY A 29 -22.95 -12.77 38.18
CA GLY A 29 -22.83 -14.17 37.78
C GLY A 29 -24.17 -14.87 37.66
N GLY A 30 -24.18 -15.97 36.91
CA GLY A 30 -25.30 -16.90 36.80
C GLY A 30 -25.31 -17.89 37.97
N ARG A 31 -26.31 -18.78 37.99
CA ARG A 31 -26.31 -19.89 38.95
C ARG A 31 -25.21 -20.90 38.60
N ARG A 32 -24.85 -21.72 39.58
CA ARG A 32 -23.92 -22.83 39.38
C ARG A 32 -24.42 -23.71 38.24
N ASN A 33 -23.55 -23.97 37.26
CA ASN A 33 -23.83 -24.75 36.05
C ASN A 33 -24.91 -24.14 35.13
N GLU A 34 -25.22 -22.85 35.26
CA GLU A 34 -26.12 -22.13 34.37
C GLU A 34 -25.40 -20.91 33.78
N ASN A 35 -25.68 -20.60 32.52
CA ASN A 35 -25.15 -19.40 31.88
C ASN A 35 -25.82 -18.14 32.46
N LEU A 36 -25.04 -17.08 32.68
CA LEU A 36 -25.61 -15.75 32.92
C LEU A 36 -26.20 -15.23 31.60
N VAL A 37 -27.53 -15.10 31.55
CA VAL A 37 -28.22 -14.53 30.39
C VAL A 37 -28.48 -13.04 30.65
N ILE A 38 -27.89 -12.18 29.82
CA ILE A 38 -28.16 -10.75 29.78
C ILE A 38 -28.81 -10.46 28.44
N THR A 39 -29.93 -9.73 28.43
CA THR A 39 -30.68 -9.43 27.21
C THR A 39 -30.96 -7.94 27.13
N GLY A 40 -30.58 -7.34 25.99
CA GLY A 40 -30.89 -5.95 25.68
C GLY A 40 -32.11 -5.87 24.77
N ASN A 41 -33.26 -5.48 25.33
CA ASN A 41 -34.49 -5.28 24.56
C ASN A 41 -34.49 -3.86 23.97
N ASN A 42 -34.22 -3.75 22.67
CA ASN A 42 -34.09 -2.46 21.95
C ASN A 42 -32.97 -1.53 22.47
N GLN A 43 -32.08 -2.02 23.34
CA GLN A 43 -30.90 -1.30 23.82
C GLN A 43 -29.67 -2.22 23.80
N PRO A 44 -28.47 -1.69 23.52
CA PRO A 44 -27.24 -2.48 23.51
C PRO A 44 -26.84 -2.95 24.91
N ILE A 45 -26.24 -4.13 25.00
CA ILE A 45 -25.55 -4.57 26.21
C ILE A 45 -24.11 -4.06 26.14
N VAL A 46 -23.70 -3.28 27.14
CA VAL A 46 -22.38 -2.65 27.19
C VAL A 46 -21.62 -3.12 28.43
N PHE A 47 -20.44 -3.70 28.22
CA PHE A 47 -19.44 -3.90 29.26
C PHE A 47 -18.34 -2.85 29.06
N GLN A 48 -18.04 -2.07 30.10
CA GLN A 48 -17.08 -0.96 30.01
C GLN A 48 -16.16 -0.93 31.22
N GLN A 49 -14.86 -0.73 30.96
CA GLN A 49 -13.84 -0.46 31.98
C GLN A 49 -12.94 0.67 31.46
N GLY A 50 -13.06 1.86 32.07
CA GLY A 50 -12.37 3.06 31.56
C GLY A 50 -12.83 3.39 30.14
N THR A 51 -11.88 3.44 29.20
CA THR A 51 -12.13 3.68 27.77
C THR A 51 -12.40 2.40 26.98
N THR A 52 -12.10 1.22 27.53
CA THR A 52 -12.34 -0.07 26.88
C THR A 52 -13.81 -0.46 26.96
N LYS A 53 -14.41 -0.84 25.82
CA LYS A 53 -15.85 -1.13 25.69
C LYS A 53 -16.10 -2.38 24.83
N LEU A 54 -16.95 -3.28 25.31
CA LEU A 54 -17.61 -4.35 24.55
C LEU A 54 -19.10 -4.02 24.45
N SER A 55 -19.62 -3.85 23.24
CA SER A 55 -21.02 -3.53 22.96
C SER A 55 -21.64 -4.60 22.09
N VAL A 56 -22.75 -5.19 22.54
CA VAL A 56 -23.54 -6.17 21.76
C VAL A 56 -24.86 -5.53 21.36
N GLU A 57 -25.04 -5.36 20.05
CA GLU A 57 -26.23 -4.81 19.39
C GLU A 57 -26.90 -5.88 18.51
N LYS A 58 -28.12 -5.59 18.03
CA LYS A 58 -28.92 -6.54 17.22
C LYS A 58 -28.17 -7.14 16.02
N ASN A 59 -27.35 -6.33 15.35
CA ASN A 59 -26.66 -6.70 14.10
C ASN A 59 -25.14 -6.52 14.19
N LYS A 60 -24.59 -6.17 15.36
CA LYS A 60 -23.19 -5.77 15.50
C LYS A 60 -22.67 -6.08 16.91
N THR A 61 -21.49 -6.67 16.98
CA THR A 61 -20.69 -6.68 18.21
C THR A 61 -19.49 -5.78 17.99
N SER A 62 -19.30 -4.79 18.86
CA SER A 62 -18.18 -3.84 18.79
C SER A 62 -17.27 -4.02 20.00
N ILE A 63 -15.97 -4.13 19.76
CA ILE A 63 -14.94 -4.07 20.79
C ILE A 63 -14.09 -2.82 20.50
N THR A 64 -13.88 -1.98 21.51
CA THR A 64 -13.12 -0.72 21.39
C THR A 64 -12.14 -0.61 22.55
N SER A 65 -10.89 -0.26 22.25
CA SER A 65 -9.78 -0.12 23.20
C SER A 65 -8.79 0.89 22.64
N ASP A 66 -8.19 1.73 23.49
CA ASP A 66 -7.25 2.77 23.05
C ASP A 66 -5.85 2.20 22.74
N ILE A 67 -5.46 1.13 23.42
CA ILE A 67 -4.10 0.53 23.32
C ILE A 67 -4.12 -0.63 22.31
N GLY A 68 -5.06 -1.55 22.49
CA GLY A 68 -5.14 -2.75 21.67
C GLY A 68 -6.03 -3.84 22.26
N MET A 69 -6.08 -4.97 21.57
CA MET A 69 -6.84 -6.16 21.95
C MET A 69 -5.95 -7.39 21.86
N GLN A 70 -6.10 -8.31 22.82
CA GLN A 70 -5.40 -9.60 22.83
C GLN A 70 -6.41 -10.73 22.96
N PHE A 71 -6.18 -11.80 22.21
CA PHE A 71 -6.96 -13.02 22.24
C PHE A 71 -6.06 -14.15 22.70
N PHE A 72 -6.44 -14.82 23.77
CA PHE A 72 -5.67 -15.90 24.39
C PHE A 72 -6.39 -17.23 24.21
N ASP A 73 -5.64 -18.33 24.05
CA ASP A 73 -6.20 -19.66 24.23
C ASP A 73 -6.48 -19.87 25.73
N PRO A 74 -7.74 -20.09 26.15
CA PRO A 74 -8.08 -20.21 27.57
C PRO A 74 -7.41 -21.40 28.26
N ARG A 75 -7.00 -22.43 27.51
CA ARG A 75 -6.36 -23.64 28.08
C ARG A 75 -4.87 -23.44 28.32
N THR A 76 -4.18 -22.80 27.38
CA THR A 76 -2.72 -22.64 27.40
C THR A 76 -2.27 -21.26 27.87
N GLN A 77 -3.19 -20.28 27.93
CA GLN A 77 -2.92 -18.87 28.17
C GLN A 77 -1.98 -18.23 27.13
N ASN A 78 -1.76 -18.89 25.99
CA ASN A 78 -0.94 -18.35 24.90
C ASN A 78 -1.73 -17.31 24.10
N ILE A 79 -1.06 -16.24 23.68
CA ILE A 79 -1.64 -15.21 22.79
C ILE A 79 -1.79 -15.80 21.38
N LEU A 80 -3.02 -15.85 20.88
CA LEU A 80 -3.35 -16.27 19.52
C LEU A 80 -3.33 -15.10 18.53
N PHE A 81 -3.74 -13.91 19.00
CA PHE A 81 -3.79 -12.69 18.20
C PHE A 81 -3.67 -11.46 19.10
N SER A 82 -2.94 -10.44 18.66
CA SER A 82 -2.80 -9.15 19.35
C SER A 82 -2.84 -8.01 18.34
N THR A 83 -3.46 -6.89 18.70
CA THR A 83 -3.38 -5.63 17.94
C THR A 83 -2.46 -4.60 18.61
N ASP A 84 -1.81 -4.95 19.71
CA ASP A 84 -0.84 -4.09 20.38
C ASP A 84 0.44 -3.99 19.53
N TYR A 85 0.62 -2.83 18.89
CA TYR A 85 1.70 -2.54 17.95
C TYR A 85 3.05 -2.31 18.66
N GLU A 86 3.04 -1.84 19.91
CA GLU A 86 4.25 -1.42 20.63
C GLU A 86 5.07 -2.64 21.11
N THR A 87 4.42 -3.77 21.36
CA THR A 87 5.09 -4.95 21.93
C THR A 87 5.41 -6.03 20.91
N HIS A 88 4.76 -6.03 19.74
CA HIS A 88 4.97 -7.02 18.69
C HIS A 88 4.81 -6.36 17.32
N GLU A 89 5.91 -6.31 16.55
CA GLU A 89 5.82 -6.05 15.11
C GLU A 89 4.76 -6.99 14.53
N PHE A 90 3.86 -6.46 13.70
CA PHE A 90 2.90 -7.27 12.95
C PHE A 90 3.68 -8.12 11.92
N HIS A 91 4.37 -9.17 12.38
CA HIS A 91 5.04 -10.10 11.53
C HIS A 91 3.96 -10.73 10.64
N LEU A 92 4.12 -10.56 9.33
CA LEU A 92 3.26 -11.23 8.38
C LEU A 92 3.30 -12.73 8.69
N PRO A 93 2.15 -13.41 8.87
CA PRO A 93 2.10 -14.84 9.09
C PRO A 93 2.94 -15.58 8.05
N SER A 94 3.57 -16.69 8.44
CA SER A 94 4.36 -17.50 7.51
C SER A 94 3.49 -17.95 6.32
N GLY A 95 4.00 -17.74 5.10
CA GLY A 95 3.31 -18.11 3.86
C GLY A 95 2.52 -16.99 3.18
N VAL A 96 2.48 -15.76 3.73
CA VAL A 96 1.93 -14.60 3.01
C VAL A 96 2.80 -14.29 1.79
N LYS A 97 2.26 -14.55 0.59
CA LYS A 97 2.95 -14.31 -0.70
C LYS A 97 2.63 -12.95 -1.32
N SER A 98 1.49 -12.37 -0.97
CA SER A 98 1.01 -11.11 -1.53
C SER A 98 0.47 -10.24 -0.42
N LEU A 99 0.95 -8.99 -0.38
CA LEU A 99 0.49 -7.96 0.53
C LEU A 99 -0.28 -6.93 -0.28
N ASN A 100 -1.58 -6.79 0.00
CA ASN A 100 -2.44 -5.76 -0.60
C ASN A 100 -2.73 -4.69 0.45
N VAL A 101 -2.20 -3.49 0.23
CA VAL A 101 -2.28 -2.36 1.16
C VAL A 101 -2.55 -1.07 0.39
N GLN A 102 -3.29 -0.15 1.00
CA GLN A 102 -3.52 1.19 0.45
C GLN A 102 -2.37 2.15 0.77
N LYS A 103 -1.73 1.97 1.94
CA LYS A 103 -0.58 2.77 2.40
C LYS A 103 0.32 1.88 3.25
N ALA A 104 1.62 1.99 3.01
CA ALA A 104 2.65 1.37 3.85
C ALA A 104 3.66 2.46 4.24
N SER A 105 4.11 2.43 5.49
CA SER A 105 5.21 3.25 5.99
C SER A 105 6.26 2.30 6.54
N THR A 106 7.39 2.21 5.86
CA THR A 106 8.48 1.31 6.22
C THR A 106 9.79 1.95 5.80
N GLU A 107 10.85 1.61 6.50
CA GLU A 107 12.22 2.00 6.14
C GLU A 107 12.69 1.27 4.88
N ARG A 108 12.20 0.05 4.66
CA ARG A 108 12.65 -0.80 3.54
C ARG A 108 11.56 -1.72 3.02
N ILE A 109 11.53 -1.87 1.70
CA ILE A 109 10.80 -2.92 0.99
C ILE A 109 11.84 -3.75 0.24
N THR A 110 11.89 -5.05 0.51
CA THR A 110 12.86 -5.96 -0.10
C THR A 110 12.18 -7.26 -0.48
N SER A 111 12.58 -7.87 -1.59
CA SER A 111 12.23 -9.26 -1.88
C SER A 111 13.09 -10.22 -1.06
N ASN A 112 12.71 -11.49 -1.14
CA ASN A 112 13.59 -12.60 -0.77
C ASN A 112 14.82 -12.62 -1.68
N ALA A 113 15.95 -13.11 -1.18
CA ALA A 113 17.23 -13.24 -1.90
C ALA A 113 17.12 -14.03 -3.22
N THR A 114 16.11 -14.89 -3.37
CA THR A 114 15.94 -15.76 -4.53
C THR A 114 14.77 -15.39 -5.44
N SER A 115 14.04 -14.30 -5.15
CA SER A 115 12.84 -13.94 -5.92
C SER A 115 12.77 -12.46 -6.23
N ASP A 116 12.05 -12.11 -7.29
CA ASP A 116 11.84 -10.72 -7.68
C ASP A 116 10.82 -10.00 -6.79
N LEU A 117 11.07 -8.71 -6.53
CA LEU A 117 10.11 -7.82 -5.90
C LEU A 117 9.15 -7.28 -6.95
N ASN A 118 7.88 -7.69 -6.88
CA ASN A 118 6.84 -7.21 -7.80
C ASN A 118 5.92 -6.22 -7.10
N ILE A 119 5.95 -4.96 -7.54
CA ILE A 119 5.04 -3.91 -7.07
C ILE A 119 4.03 -3.63 -8.19
N LYS A 120 2.77 -3.99 -7.95
CA LYS A 120 1.67 -3.78 -8.89
C LYS A 120 0.68 -2.78 -8.31
N VAL A 121 0.21 -1.87 -9.15
CA VAL A 121 -0.73 -0.81 -8.76
C VAL A 121 -1.77 -0.63 -9.85
N ASP A 122 -3.05 -0.62 -9.46
CA ASP A 122 -4.18 -0.54 -10.41
C ASP A 122 -4.45 0.89 -10.91
N GLY A 123 -3.78 1.90 -10.33
CA GLY A 123 -3.94 3.30 -10.71
C GLY A 123 -2.69 4.13 -10.48
N ARG A 124 -2.54 4.71 -9.29
CA ARG A 124 -1.43 5.60 -8.95
C ARG A 124 -0.58 5.06 -7.82
N ALA A 125 0.71 4.89 -8.08
CA ALA A 125 1.72 4.64 -7.07
C ALA A 125 2.42 5.96 -6.70
N ILE A 126 2.67 6.20 -5.41
CA ILE A 126 3.51 7.31 -4.95
C ILE A 126 4.51 6.74 -3.94
N VAL A 127 5.79 6.80 -4.27
CA VAL A 127 6.88 6.45 -3.36
C VAL A 127 7.52 7.75 -2.89
N ARG A 128 7.60 7.95 -1.57
CA ARG A 128 8.19 9.13 -0.93
C ARG A 128 9.05 8.70 0.23
N GLY A 129 10.19 9.35 0.38
CA GLY A 129 11.02 9.28 1.58
C GLY A 129 11.43 10.69 1.99
N ASN A 130 11.51 10.93 3.30
CA ASN A 130 11.87 12.25 3.83
C ASN A 130 13.28 12.67 3.41
N GLU A 131 14.18 11.70 3.23
CA GLU A 131 15.58 11.90 2.82
C GLU A 131 15.83 11.46 1.37
N GLY A 132 14.76 11.21 0.62
CA GLY A 132 14.82 10.66 -0.73
C GLY A 132 14.44 9.17 -0.80
N VAL A 133 14.58 8.62 -1.99
CA VAL A 133 14.20 7.23 -2.31
C VAL A 133 15.35 6.57 -3.05
N PHE A 134 15.80 5.43 -2.53
CA PHE A 134 16.87 4.63 -3.13
C PHE A 134 16.29 3.32 -3.65
N ILE A 135 16.43 3.07 -4.95
CA ILE A 135 16.00 1.82 -5.58
C ILE A 135 17.26 1.07 -6.00
N MET A 136 17.48 -0.09 -5.40
CA MET A 136 18.63 -0.94 -5.68
C MET A 136 18.15 -2.28 -6.21
N GLY A 137 18.76 -2.72 -7.31
CA GLY A 137 18.48 -4.02 -7.91
C GLY A 137 19.51 -4.34 -8.96
N LYS A 138 19.68 -5.64 -9.25
CA LYS A 138 20.48 -6.09 -10.39
C LYS A 138 19.87 -5.59 -11.70
N THR A 139 18.54 -5.63 -11.78
CA THR A 139 17.74 -5.12 -12.89
C THR A 139 16.56 -4.37 -12.28
N ILE A 140 16.27 -3.18 -12.79
CA ILE A 140 15.09 -2.39 -12.43
C ILE A 140 14.27 -2.22 -13.70
N GLU A 141 13.05 -2.70 -13.69
CA GLU A 141 12.18 -2.68 -14.87
C GLU A 141 10.88 -1.93 -14.56
N PHE A 142 10.57 -0.94 -15.39
CA PHE A 142 9.34 -0.15 -15.29
C PHE A 142 8.45 -0.48 -16.48
N HIS A 143 7.33 -1.16 -16.22
CA HIS A 143 6.30 -1.44 -17.20
C HIS A 143 5.16 -0.42 -17.08
N MET A 144 5.06 0.47 -18.06
CA MET A 144 4.04 1.52 -18.10
C MET A 144 3.19 1.37 -19.35
N GLY A 145 1.86 1.51 -19.23
CA GLY A 145 0.94 1.48 -20.38
C GLY A 145 0.96 2.76 -21.22
N GLY A 146 1.56 3.84 -20.71
CA GLY A 146 1.66 5.14 -21.37
C GLY A 146 3.09 5.68 -21.36
N ASN A 147 3.21 7.00 -21.42
CA ASN A 147 4.51 7.68 -21.45
C ASN A 147 5.25 7.57 -20.11
N MET A 148 6.58 7.53 -20.18
CA MET A 148 7.47 7.70 -19.04
C MET A 148 8.03 9.12 -19.07
N GLU A 149 7.89 9.84 -17.96
CA GLU A 149 8.47 11.18 -17.78
C GLU A 149 9.45 11.14 -16.60
N LEU A 150 10.69 11.56 -16.85
CA LEU A 150 11.70 11.75 -15.81
C LEU A 150 11.92 13.26 -15.65
N LYS A 151 11.61 13.79 -14.48
CA LYS A 151 11.76 15.21 -14.15
C LYS A 151 12.65 15.36 -12.92
N ALA A 152 13.66 16.21 -13.02
CA ALA A 152 14.54 16.59 -11.92
C ALA A 152 14.67 18.11 -11.87
N GLU A 153 14.84 18.68 -10.68
CA GLU A 153 15.13 20.11 -10.51
C GLU A 153 16.56 20.44 -10.97
N ASN A 154 17.52 19.57 -10.66
CA ASN A 154 18.93 19.80 -10.97
C ASN A 154 19.41 18.96 -12.16
N SER A 155 19.44 17.64 -12.02
CA SER A 155 19.98 16.77 -13.08
C SER A 155 19.45 15.34 -13.02
N ILE A 156 19.47 14.69 -14.17
CA ILE A 156 19.28 13.25 -14.32
C ILE A 156 20.60 12.71 -14.87
N ILE A 157 21.26 11.82 -14.12
CA ILE A 157 22.55 11.25 -14.50
C ILE A 157 22.35 9.77 -14.81
N LEU A 158 22.56 9.41 -16.07
CA LEU A 158 22.57 8.01 -16.53
C LEU A 158 24.03 7.57 -16.69
N ASN A 159 24.59 6.99 -15.64
CA ASN A 159 25.98 6.56 -15.63
C ASN A 159 26.09 5.11 -16.11
N GLY A 160 26.36 4.93 -17.41
CA GLY A 160 26.50 3.63 -18.07
C GLY A 160 26.13 3.68 -19.54
N THR A 161 26.13 2.52 -20.22
CA THR A 161 25.69 2.43 -21.61
C THR A 161 24.17 2.55 -21.68
N VAL A 162 23.69 3.68 -22.19
CA VAL A 162 22.27 3.90 -22.48
C VAL A 162 21.97 3.37 -23.86
N MET A 163 21.11 2.34 -23.95
CA MET A 163 20.62 1.83 -25.22
C MET A 163 19.15 2.18 -25.39
N VAL A 164 18.82 2.88 -26.47
CA VAL A 164 17.45 3.12 -26.90
C VAL A 164 17.16 2.21 -28.07
N SER A 165 16.23 1.27 -27.90
CA SER A 165 15.81 0.38 -28.99
C SER A 165 14.90 1.14 -29.96
N THR A 166 15.43 1.44 -31.15
CA THR A 166 14.71 2.18 -32.20
C THR A 166 13.69 1.31 -32.95
N THR A 167 13.65 0.00 -32.71
CA THR A 167 12.71 -0.92 -33.37
C THR A 167 11.25 -0.64 -33.04
N ARG A 168 10.99 0.10 -31.96
CA ARG A 168 9.66 0.56 -31.56
C ARG A 168 9.43 2.06 -31.81
N LEU A 169 10.41 2.77 -32.37
CA LEU A 169 10.17 4.11 -32.87
C LEU A 169 9.44 4.00 -34.21
N PRO A 170 8.42 4.84 -34.47
CA PRO A 170 7.75 4.85 -35.76
C PRO A 170 8.77 5.13 -36.87
N SER A 171 9.04 4.13 -37.70
CA SER A 171 9.86 4.29 -38.89
C SER A 171 8.99 4.83 -40.02
N SER A 172 9.49 5.83 -40.76
CA SER A 172 8.85 6.24 -42.01
C SER A 172 8.85 5.04 -42.95
N SER A 173 7.66 4.62 -43.38
CA SER A 173 7.42 3.47 -44.25
C SER A 173 8.45 3.39 -45.39
N SER A 174 9.15 2.26 -45.49
CA SER A 174 10.16 1.94 -46.50
C SER A 174 9.62 1.82 -47.93
N GLY A 175 8.40 2.31 -48.19
CA GLY A 175 7.62 2.01 -49.40
C GLY A 175 7.08 3.21 -50.16
N ASP A 176 7.10 4.43 -49.60
CA ASP A 176 6.66 5.60 -50.36
C ASP A 176 7.75 6.04 -51.32
N GLN A 177 7.61 5.56 -52.57
CA GLN A 177 8.19 6.15 -53.76
C GLN A 177 8.19 7.67 -53.62
N PHE A 178 9.25 8.33 -54.11
CA PHE A 178 9.36 9.78 -54.13
C PHE A 178 8.14 10.37 -54.85
N GLY A 179 7.07 10.61 -54.10
CA GLY A 179 5.79 11.06 -54.60
C GLY A 179 5.94 12.50 -55.04
N THR A 180 5.59 12.73 -56.29
CA THR A 180 5.45 14.03 -56.93
C THR A 180 4.35 14.86 -56.25
N GLY A 181 4.63 15.43 -55.08
CA GLY A 181 3.74 16.37 -54.40
C GLY A 181 4.24 16.76 -53.00
N ASP A 182 4.54 18.06 -52.82
CA ASP A 182 4.65 18.93 -51.62
C ASP A 182 4.98 18.41 -50.21
N TRP A 183 5.33 17.14 -50.02
CA TRP A 183 5.55 16.56 -48.70
C TRP A 183 7.03 16.66 -48.32
N VAL A 184 7.31 17.56 -47.39
CA VAL A 184 8.65 17.75 -46.82
C VAL A 184 8.92 16.67 -45.77
N ARG A 185 9.89 15.79 -46.04
CA ARG A 185 10.33 14.75 -45.11
C ARG A 185 11.45 15.28 -44.21
N TYR A 186 11.42 14.91 -42.94
CA TYR A 186 12.47 15.25 -41.97
C TYR A 186 13.05 14.00 -41.32
N LYS A 187 14.35 14.00 -41.06
CA LYS A 187 15.03 13.08 -40.15
C LYS A 187 15.20 13.75 -38.79
N LEU A 188 14.95 13.02 -37.72
CA LEU A 188 15.31 13.44 -36.37
C LEU A 188 16.76 13.01 -36.10
N CYS A 189 17.57 13.97 -35.69
CA CYS A 189 18.98 13.81 -35.38
C CYS A 189 19.22 14.22 -33.93
N MET A 190 20.19 13.57 -33.28
CA MET A 190 20.54 13.81 -31.89
C MET A 190 22.03 14.07 -31.79
N CYS A 191 22.38 15.16 -31.12
CA CYS A 191 23.75 15.52 -30.77
C CYS A 191 24.27 14.63 -29.64
N ALA A 192 25.60 14.60 -29.45
CA ALA A 192 26.21 13.83 -28.36
C ALA A 192 25.80 14.32 -26.96
N ASP A 193 25.43 15.60 -26.85
CA ASP A 193 24.89 16.24 -25.64
C ASP A 193 23.38 15.99 -25.43
N GLY A 194 22.72 15.26 -26.34
CA GLY A 194 21.28 14.98 -26.31
C GLY A 194 20.39 16.00 -27.00
N THR A 195 20.96 17.08 -27.57
CA THR A 195 20.17 18.08 -28.32
C THR A 195 19.53 17.46 -29.56
N LEU A 196 18.20 17.60 -29.70
CA LEU A 196 17.44 17.07 -30.83
C LEU A 196 17.23 18.13 -31.91
N PHE A 197 17.43 17.77 -33.18
CA PHE A 197 17.19 18.65 -34.32
C PHE A 197 16.62 17.89 -35.52
N LYS A 198 15.91 18.60 -36.40
CA LYS A 198 15.32 18.03 -37.61
C LYS A 198 16.11 18.42 -38.85
N VAL A 199 16.34 17.47 -39.74
CA VAL A 199 17.01 17.67 -41.03
C VAL A 199 16.04 17.35 -42.16
N GLN A 200 15.78 18.32 -43.05
CA GLN A 200 14.95 18.08 -44.23
C GLN A 200 15.66 17.15 -45.20
N VAL A 201 15.01 16.06 -45.60
CA VAL A 201 15.56 15.08 -46.53
C VAL A 201 15.33 15.56 -47.96
N THR A 202 16.35 16.13 -48.59
CA THR A 202 16.28 16.59 -49.99
C THR A 202 16.88 15.60 -51.01
N GLY A 203 17.54 14.54 -50.54
CA GLY A 203 18.17 13.53 -51.40
C GLY A 203 18.28 12.14 -50.75
N ARG A 204 18.55 11.12 -51.56
CA ARG A 204 18.84 9.77 -51.08
C ARG A 204 20.17 9.76 -50.31
N ASN A 205 20.25 8.99 -49.23
CA ASN A 205 21.43 8.82 -48.37
C ASN A 205 21.91 10.07 -47.59
N MET A 206 21.05 11.09 -47.41
CA MET A 206 21.37 12.22 -46.54
C MET A 206 21.49 11.80 -45.07
N GLY A 207 22.61 12.09 -44.41
CA GLY A 207 22.82 11.85 -42.98
C GLY A 207 22.39 13.03 -42.10
N CYS A 208 22.77 13.00 -40.82
CA CYS A 208 22.58 14.14 -39.89
C CYS A 208 23.65 15.24 -40.02
N GLN A 209 24.55 15.10 -40.99
CA GLN A 209 25.63 16.05 -41.27
C GLN A 209 25.07 17.18 -42.14
N ILE A 210 24.78 18.33 -41.54
CA ILE A 210 24.32 19.56 -42.21
C ILE A 210 25.30 20.70 -41.93
N SER A 211 25.33 21.71 -42.80
CA SER A 211 26.23 22.87 -42.64
C SER A 211 25.94 23.68 -41.38
N ASP A 212 24.66 23.85 -41.03
CA ASP A 212 24.21 24.50 -39.79
C ASP A 212 23.93 23.44 -38.71
N ASN A 213 24.95 22.67 -38.34
CA ASN A 213 24.80 21.62 -37.34
C ASN A 213 24.68 22.23 -35.93
N PRO A 214 23.51 22.10 -35.24
CA PRO A 214 23.33 22.66 -33.91
C PRO A 214 24.15 21.94 -32.83
N CYS A 215 24.79 20.81 -33.15
CA CYS A 215 25.66 20.08 -32.24
C CYS A 215 26.99 20.80 -31.93
N GLY A 216 27.25 21.95 -32.58
CA GLY A 216 28.51 22.68 -32.47
C GLY A 216 29.67 21.96 -33.18
N ASN A 217 30.73 22.69 -33.52
CA ASN A 217 31.97 22.08 -33.99
C ASN A 217 32.58 21.32 -32.80
N THR A 218 32.42 20.00 -32.77
CA THR A 218 33.26 19.13 -31.96
C THR A 218 34.67 19.21 -32.52
N HIS A 219 35.59 19.79 -31.76
CA HIS A 219 37.04 19.74 -32.00
C HIS A 219 37.55 18.30 -32.12
#